data_AF-A0A7V6PCG8-F1
#
_entry.id   AF-A0A7V6PCG8-F1
#
_cell.length_a   1.000
_cell.length_b   1.000
_cell.length_c   1.000
_cell.angle_alpha   90.00
_cell.angle_beta   90.00
_cell.angle_gamma   90.00
#
_symmetry.space_group_name_H-M   'P 1'
#
loop_
_entity.id
_entity.type
_entity.pdbx_description
1 polymer ?
#
loop_
_entity_poly.entity_id
_entity_poly.type
_entity_poly.pdbx_seq_one_letter_code
_entity_poly.pdbx_strand_id
1 'polypeptide(L)' 'MADADDSLALRAAWLHFVGGMTQSAVAKRLGLPSVKAHRLIAKAVADGAVK' A
#
# COMPACT_ATOMS: atom_id res chain seq x y z
N MET A 1 3.58 -9.85 -13.81
CA MET A 1 3.91 -9.96 -12.37
C MET A 1 4.02 -8.58 -11.71
N ALA A 2 4.64 -7.59 -12.38
CA ALA A 2 4.67 -6.19 -11.91
C ALA A 2 3.27 -5.59 -11.69
N ASP A 3 2.34 -5.78 -12.63
CA ASP A 3 0.97 -5.20 -12.55
C ASP A 3 0.19 -5.59 -11.29
N ALA A 4 0.40 -6.81 -10.78
CA ALA A 4 -0.30 -7.29 -9.59
C ALA A 4 0.24 -6.62 -8.32
N ASP A 5 1.57 -6.43 -8.22
CA ASP A 5 2.20 -5.78 -7.07
C ASP A 5 2.00 -4.25 -7.15
N ASP A 6 1.93 -3.66 -8.35
CA ASP A 6 1.60 -2.24 -8.57
C ASP A 6 0.12 -1.95 -8.23
N SER A 7 -0.81 -2.80 -8.65
CA SER A 7 -2.23 -2.72 -8.25
C SER A 7 -2.39 -2.85 -6.74
N LEU A 8 -1.61 -3.75 -6.12
CA LEU A 8 -1.61 -3.94 -4.68
C LEU A 8 -0.99 -2.75 -3.93
N ALA A 9 0.06 -2.14 -4.49
CA ALA A 9 0.69 -0.93 -3.97
C ALA A 9 -0.28 0.25 -3.99
N LEU A 10 -0.98 0.46 -5.10
CA LEU A 10 -1.99 1.51 -5.21
C LEU A 10 -3.12 1.31 -4.19
N ARG A 11 -3.62 0.08 -4.04
CA ARG A 11 -4.68 -0.22 -3.07
C ARG A 11 -4.20 -0.02 -1.62
N ALA A 12 -2.97 -0.43 -1.30
CA ALA A 12 -2.38 -0.20 0.02
C ALA A 12 -2.24 1.29 0.34
N ALA A 13 -1.78 2.07 -0.63
CA ALA A 13 -1.63 3.51 -0.50
C ALA A 13 -2.98 4.23 -0.34
N TRP A 14 -3.99 3.86 -1.15
CA TRP A 14 -5.33 4.45 -1.02
C TRP A 14 -5.94 4.21 0.36
N LEU A 15 -5.83 2.99 0.89
CA LEU A 15 -6.33 2.67 2.24
C LEU A 15 -5.62 3.50 3.33
N HIS A 16 -4.34 3.82 3.14
CA HIS A 16 -3.59 4.63 4.07
C HIS A 16 -3.98 6.11 4.01
N PHE A 17 -3.85 6.74 2.84
CA PHE A 17 -4.00 8.19 2.68
C PHE A 17 -5.46 8.61 2.61
N VAL A 18 -6.28 7.89 1.84
CA VAL A 18 -7.71 8.21 1.67
C VAL A 18 -8.55 7.53 2.75
N GLY A 19 -8.24 6.26 3.05
CA GLY A 19 -8.95 5.49 4.06
C GLY A 19 -8.58 5.82 5.51
N GLY A 20 -7.56 6.67 5.74
CA GLY A 20 -7.09 7.06 7.08
C GLY A 20 -6.53 5.90 7.91
N MET A 21 -6.28 4.74 7.31
CA MET A 21 -5.78 3.58 8.02
C MET A 21 -4.29 3.75 8.32
N THR A 22 -3.82 3.30 9.49
CA THR A 22 -2.38 3.18 9.72
C THR A 22 -1.77 2.09 8.83
N GLN A 23 -0.48 2.16 8.53
CA GLN A 23 0.18 1.16 7.67
C GLN A 23 0.07 -0.27 8.22
N SER A 24 0.10 -0.44 9.55
CA SER A 24 -0.12 -1.74 10.20
C SER A 24 -1.57 -2.22 10.08
N ALA A 25 -2.56 -1.31 10.09
CA ALA A 25 -3.95 -1.66 9.83
C ALA A 25 -4.15 -2.06 8.36
N VAL A 26 -3.49 -1.38 7.42
CA VAL A 26 -3.46 -1.76 6.00
C VAL A 26 -2.87 -3.16 5.82
N ALA A 27 -1.75 -3.47 6.48
CA ALA A 27 -1.13 -4.79 6.42
C ALA A 27 -2.09 -5.91 6.86
N LYS A 28 -2.75 -5.73 8.02
CA LYS A 28 -3.77 -6.66 8.52
C LYS A 28 -4.93 -6.82 7.54
N ARG A 29 -5.43 -5.71 6.98
CA ARG A 29 -6.57 -5.71 6.05
C ARG A 29 -6.25 -6.39 4.71
N LEU A 30 -5.02 -6.26 4.21
CA LEU A 30 -4.59 -6.89 2.97
C LEU A 30 -4.05 -8.32 3.16
N GLY A 31 -3.99 -8.83 4.40
CA GLY A 31 -3.42 -10.15 4.68
C GLY A 31 -1.91 -10.23 4.36
N LEU A 32 -1.19 -9.11 4.50
CA LEU A 32 0.22 -8.99 4.15
C LEU A 32 1.10 -8.89 5.41
N PRO A 33 2.34 -9.38 5.35
CA PRO A 33 3.35 -9.00 6.35
C PRO A 33 3.51 -7.47 6.39
N SER A 34 3.64 -6.90 7.59
CA SER A 34 3.75 -5.44 7.78
C SER A 34 4.83 -4.80 6.91
N VAL A 35 6.01 -5.44 6.82
CA VAL A 35 7.12 -4.95 6.00
C VAL A 35 6.74 -4.89 4.51
N LYS A 36 6.00 -5.87 3.99
CA LYS A 36 5.57 -5.86 2.59
C LYS A 36 4.57 -4.72 2.35
N ALA A 37 3.59 -4.54 3.23
CA ALA A 37 2.62 -3.46 3.12
C ALA A 37 3.28 -2.08 3.16
N HIS A 38 4.24 -1.87 4.07
CA HIS A 38 4.97 -0.60 4.18
C HIS A 38 5.78 -0.32 2.90
N ARG A 39 6.46 -1.32 2.35
CA ARG A 39 7.20 -1.20 1.08
C ARG A 39 6.30 -0.85 -0.09
N LEU A 40 5.13 -1.48 -0.17
CA LEU A 40 4.15 -1.23 -1.22
C LEU A 40 3.60 0.20 -1.17
N ILE A 41 3.28 0.69 0.04
CA ILE A 41 2.86 2.08 0.24
C ILE A 41 3.98 3.05 -0.18
N ALA A 42 5.21 2.82 0.28
CA ALA A 42 6.35 3.66 -0.07
C ALA A 42 6.63 3.67 -1.59
N LYS A 43 6.50 2.51 -2.25
CA LYS A 43 6.62 2.41 -3.71
C LYS A 43 5.54 3.23 -4.43
N ALA A 44 4.27 3.09 -4.05
CA ALA A 44 3.19 3.87 -4.66
C ALA A 44 3.38 5.40 -4.48
N VAL A 45 3.93 5.82 -3.35
CA VAL A 45 4.30 7.24 -3.12
C VAL A 45 5.47 7.66 -4.01
N ALA A 46 6.53 6.85 -4.08
CA ALA A 46 7.70 7.14 -4.91
C ALA A 46 7.36 7.21 -6.40
N ASP A 47 6.42 6.36 -6.85
CA ASP A 47 5.91 6.33 -8.21
C ASP A 47 4.92 7.48 -8.50
N GLY A 48 4.63 8.34 -7.51
CA GLY A 48 3.73 9.49 -7.65
C GLY A 48 2.25 9.12 -7.79
N ALA A 49 1.88 7.88 -7.49
CA ALA A 49 0.54 7.35 -7.70
C ALA A 49 -0.49 7.86 -6.66
N VAL A 50 -0.01 8.45 -5.56
CA VAL A 50 -0.83 9.03 -4.48
C VAL A 50 -0.19 10.33 -3.97
N LYS A 51 -1.00 11.28 -3.50
CA LYS A 51 -0.57 12.56 -2.89
C LYS A 51 -1.16 12.70 -1.49
#